data_AF-A0A936DBM7-F1
#
_entry.id   AF-A0A936DBM7-F1
#
_cell.length_a   1.000
_cell.length_b   1.000
_cell.length_c   1.000
_cell.angle_alpha   90.00
_cell.angle_beta   90.00
_cell.angle_gamma   90.00
#
_symmetry.space_group_name_H-M   'P 1'
#
loop_
_entity.id
_entity.type
_entity.pdbx_description
1 polymer ?
#
loop_
_entity_poly.entity_id
_entity_poly.type
_entity_poly.pdbx_seq_one_letter_code
_entity_poly.pdbx_strand_id
1 'polypeptide(L)'
;MSSMFLAAPSHEEPGVPLVAAVLLVGSFVSYAVCFALAASTKRLSAFDYVAGTLGLFCGVGWIYFLYRANDVTLKHSFDLVEKGEDPAVARAINTRFRIAAGVTIAFGVAIMFVR
;
A
#
# COMPACT_ATOMS: atom_id res chain seq x y z
N MET A 1 1.55 -7.64 55.13
CA MET A 1 1.85 -6.53 54.20
C MET A 1 1.22 -6.89 52.88
N SER A 2 0.03 -6.34 52.62
CA SER A 2 -0.78 -6.69 51.45
C SER A 2 -0.38 -5.81 50.27
N SER A 3 0.01 -6.44 49.17
CA SER A 3 0.36 -5.80 47.91
C SER A 3 -0.90 -5.18 47.29
N MET A 4 -0.98 -3.85 47.31
CA MET A 4 -1.98 -3.09 46.54
C MET A 4 -1.66 -3.22 45.05
N PHE A 5 -2.42 -4.06 44.35
CA PHE A 5 -2.56 -3.99 42.90
C PHE A 5 -3.28 -2.68 42.56
N LEU A 6 -2.51 -1.67 42.15
CA LEU A 6 -3.03 -0.51 41.43
C LEU A 6 -3.45 -0.99 40.03
N ALA A 7 -4.70 -1.44 39.92
CA ALA A 7 -5.36 -1.59 38.62
C ALA A 7 -5.56 -0.18 38.06
N ALA A 8 -4.79 0.16 37.02
CA ALA A 8 -5.08 1.34 36.21
C ALA A 8 -6.44 1.12 35.52
N PRO A 9 -7.36 2.11 35.53
CA PRO A 9 -8.59 1.98 34.77
C PRO A 9 -8.23 2.08 33.28
N SER A 10 -8.28 0.96 32.57
CA SER A 10 -8.26 0.95 31.10
C SER A 10 -9.61 1.44 30.61
N HIS A 11 -9.73 2.76 30.42
CA HIS A 11 -10.76 3.33 29.56
C HIS A 11 -10.44 2.95 28.11
N GLU A 12 -10.75 1.70 27.74
CA GLU A 12 -10.81 1.29 26.34
C GLU A 12 -12.04 1.96 25.73
N GLU A 13 -11.83 2.96 24.88
CA GLU A 13 -12.82 3.33 23.87
C GLU A 13 -12.73 2.28 22.75
N PRO A 14 -13.68 1.33 22.64
CA PRO A 14 -13.56 0.21 21.70
C PRO A 14 -13.74 0.62 20.22
N GLY A 15 -14.03 1.89 19.94
CA GLY A 15 -14.17 2.42 18.58
C GLY A 15 -12.85 2.72 17.88
N VAL A 16 -11.82 3.16 18.62
CA VAL A 16 -10.49 3.48 18.09
C VAL A 16 -9.75 2.27 17.51
N PRO A 17 -9.75 1.06 18.12
CA PRO A 17 -9.01 -0.08 17.59
C PRO A 17 -9.60 -0.63 16.27
N LEU A 18 -10.93 -0.56 16.07
CA LEU A 18 -11.55 -1.07 14.86
C LEU A 18 -11.24 -0.19 13.63
N VAL A 19 -11.34 1.13 13.78
CA VAL A 19 -11.05 2.07 12.69
C VAL A 19 -9.58 1.99 12.28
N ALA A 20 -8.66 1.96 13.26
CA ALA A 20 -7.24 1.76 13.01
C ALA A 20 -6.97 0.43 12.28
N ALA A 21 -7.59 -0.67 12.72
CA ALA A 21 -7.45 -1.98 12.10
C ALA A 21 -7.93 -1.98 10.63
N VAL A 22 -9.09 -1.37 10.34
CA VAL A 22 -9.63 -1.26 8.97
C VAL A 22 -8.69 -0.44 8.07
N LEU A 23 -8.18 0.69 8.55
CA LEU A 23 -7.24 1.51 7.78
C LEU A 23 -5.92 0.79 7.52
N LEU A 24 -5.41 0.05 8.51
CA LEU A 24 -4.16 -0.69 8.40
C LEU A 24 -4.31 -1.86 7.41
N VAL A 25 -5.37 -2.65 7.52
CA VAL A 25 -5.69 -3.74 6.58
C VAL A 25 -5.93 -3.19 5.18
N GLY A 26 -6.70 -2.11 5.04
CA GLY A 26 -6.96 -1.49 3.74
C GLY A 26 -5.68 -0.97 3.09
N SER A 27 -4.82 -0.29 3.85
CA SER A 27 -3.53 0.21 3.36
C SER A 27 -2.62 -0.95 2.91
N PHE A 28 -2.57 -2.02 3.71
CA PHE A 28 -1.81 -3.23 3.41
C PHE A 28 -2.29 -3.91 2.13
N VAL A 29 -3.60 -4.13 1.99
CA VAL A 29 -4.18 -4.78 0.79
C VAL A 29 -3.93 -3.93 -0.45
N SER A 30 -4.17 -2.62 -0.38
CA SER A 30 -3.91 -1.71 -1.50
C SER A 30 -2.44 -1.68 -1.89
N TYR A 31 -1.52 -1.73 -0.92
CA TYR A 31 -0.08 -1.78 -1.19
C TYR A 31 0.30 -3.11 -1.85
N ALA A 32 -0.22 -4.24 -1.36
CA ALA A 32 0.00 -5.55 -1.95
C ALA A 32 -0.49 -5.62 -3.41
N VAL A 33 -1.63 -4.99 -3.72
CA VAL A 33 -2.12 -4.86 -5.11
C VAL A 33 -1.15 -4.04 -5.96
N CYS A 34 -0.66 -2.89 -5.46
CA CYS A 34 0.35 -2.10 -6.16
C CYS A 34 1.61 -2.93 -6.45
N PHE A 35 2.05 -3.72 -5.47
CA PHE A 35 3.21 -4.59 -5.59
C PHE A 35 3.00 -5.69 -6.62
N ALA A 36 1.86 -6.37 -6.60
CA ALA A 36 1.53 -7.43 -7.57
C ALA A 36 1.44 -6.89 -9.00
N LEU A 37 0.82 -5.71 -9.18
CA LEU A 37 0.72 -5.04 -10.48
C LEU A 37 2.09 -4.56 -10.99
N ALA A 38 2.98 -4.13 -10.11
CA ALA A 38 4.33 -3.75 -10.49
C ALA A 38 5.18 -4.99 -10.84
N ALA A 39 5.06 -6.07 -10.06
CA ALA A 39 5.76 -7.33 -10.29
C ALA A 39 5.37 -8.01 -11.61
N SER A 40 4.09 -7.92 -12.00
CA SER A 40 3.61 -8.50 -13.26
C SER A 40 4.24 -7.86 -14.50
N THR A 41 4.74 -6.61 -14.40
CA THR A 41 5.44 -5.94 -15.50
C THR A 41 6.79 -6.57 -15.83
N LYS A 42 7.37 -7.38 -14.94
CA LYS A 42 8.73 -7.95 -15.02
C LYS A 42 9.85 -6.91 -15.23
N ARG A 43 9.58 -5.63 -14.94
CA ARG A 43 10.54 -4.51 -15.09
C ARG A 43 11.16 -4.05 -13.77
N LEU A 44 10.76 -4.65 -12.65
CA LEU A 44 11.32 -4.32 -11.33
C LEU A 44 12.73 -4.90 -11.17
N SER A 45 13.65 -4.08 -10.67
CA SER A 45 14.98 -4.55 -10.26
C SER A 45 14.93 -5.24 -8.91
N ALA A 46 15.97 -6.02 -8.57
CA ALA A 46 16.08 -6.64 -7.24
C ALA A 46 16.02 -5.60 -6.11
N PHE A 47 16.60 -4.42 -6.32
CA PHE A 47 16.53 -3.32 -5.35
C PHE A 47 15.10 -2.80 -5.16
N ASP A 48 14.32 -2.75 -6.23
CA ASP A 48 12.92 -2.32 -6.14
C ASP A 48 12.05 -3.33 -5.38
N TYR A 49 12.33 -4.63 -5.51
CA TYR A 49 11.70 -5.67 -4.68
C TYR A 49 12.04 -5.51 -3.20
N VAL A 50 13.31 -5.28 -2.88
CA VAL A 50 13.77 -5.07 -1.49
C VAL A 50 13.17 -3.78 -0.90
N ALA A 51 13.20 -2.68 -1.64
CA ALA A 51 12.59 -1.42 -1.21
C ALA A 51 11.07 -1.56 -1.04
N GLY A 52 10.41 -2.32 -1.92
CA GLY A 52 8.98 -2.57 -1.83
C GLY A 52 8.59 -3.43 -0.64
N THR A 53 9.36 -4.48 -0.30
CA THR A 53 9.09 -5.31 0.88
C THR A 53 9.42 -4.56 2.18
N LEU A 54 10.51 -3.80 2.23
CA LEU A 54 10.79 -2.90 3.35
C LEU A 54 9.67 -1.85 3.52
N GLY A 55 9.17 -1.28 2.42
CA GLY A 55 8.03 -0.36 2.44
C GLY A 55 6.76 -0.97 3.02
N LEU A 56 6.52 -2.26 2.79
CA LEU A 56 5.37 -2.99 3.35
C LEU A 56 5.48 -3.19 4.87
N PHE A 57 6.66 -3.57 5.36
CA PHE A 57 6.85 -3.97 6.77
C PHE A 57 7.24 -2.84 7.70
N CYS A 58 8.09 -1.93 7.25
CA CYS A 58 8.63 -0.85 8.09
C CYS A 58 8.30 0.54 7.56
N GLY A 59 7.51 0.65 6.48
CA GLY A 59 7.15 1.93 5.86
C GLY A 59 8.33 2.62 5.15
N VAL A 60 9.55 2.10 5.30
CA VAL A 60 10.77 2.66 4.71
C VAL A 60 10.80 2.35 3.23
N GLY A 61 10.85 3.38 2.40
CA GLY A 61 10.90 3.22 0.95
C GLY A 61 9.52 3.00 0.30
N TRP A 62 8.41 3.08 1.04
CA TRP A 62 7.07 2.89 0.47
C TRP A 62 6.72 3.92 -0.62
N ILE A 63 7.08 5.21 -0.42
CA ILE A 63 6.89 6.27 -1.43
C ILE A 63 7.78 6.02 -2.65
N TYR A 64 9.05 5.64 -2.44
CA TYR A 64 9.97 5.31 -3.53
C TYR A 64 9.42 4.15 -4.36
N PHE A 65 8.95 3.08 -3.69
CA PHE A 65 8.38 1.91 -4.35
C PHE A 65 7.12 2.27 -5.13
N LEU A 66 6.19 3.04 -4.55
CA LEU A 66 4.97 3.49 -5.24
C LEU A 66 5.30 4.34 -6.48
N TYR A 67 6.28 5.23 -6.38
CA TYR A 67 6.77 6.00 -7.52
C TYR A 67 7.34 5.09 -8.62
N ARG A 68 8.22 4.16 -8.24
CA ARG A 68 8.86 3.23 -9.18
C ARG A 68 7.84 2.32 -9.84
N ALA A 69 6.93 1.75 -9.05
CA ALA A 69 5.83 0.92 -9.49
C ALA A 69 4.94 1.65 -10.50
N ASN A 70 4.61 2.93 -10.25
CA ASN A 70 3.87 3.75 -11.21
C ASN A 70 4.61 3.86 -12.55
N ASP A 71 5.91 4.17 -12.52
CA ASP A 71 6.74 4.30 -13.73
C ASP A 71 6.79 3.00 -14.55
N VAL A 72 7.00 1.84 -13.91
CA VAL A 72 7.00 0.55 -14.64
C VAL A 72 5.63 0.16 -15.14
N THR A 73 4.55 0.39 -14.38
CA THR A 73 3.18 0.09 -14.82
C THR A 73 2.77 0.96 -16.00
N LEU A 74 3.16 2.24 -16.00
CA LEU A 74 2.85 3.18 -17.08
C LEU A 74 3.62 2.83 -18.35
N LYS A 75 4.92 2.50 -18.23
CA LYS A 75 5.71 1.98 -19.35
C LYS A 75 5.14 0.68 -19.92
N HIS A 76 4.75 -0.25 -19.05
CA HIS A 76 4.12 -1.49 -19.48
C HIS A 76 2.83 -1.23 -20.26
N SER A 77 2.01 -0.28 -19.83
CA SER A 77 0.78 0.08 -20.53
C SER A 77 1.04 0.62 -21.95
N PHE A 78 2.13 1.37 -22.16
CA PHE A 78 2.53 1.81 -23.50
C PHE A 78 3.07 0.67 -24.36
N ASP A 79 3.87 -0.24 -23.79
CA ASP A 79 4.33 -1.42 -24.54
C ASP A 79 3.17 -2.28 -25.05
N LEU A 80 2.10 -2.44 -24.26
CA LEU A 80 0.94 -3.25 -24.66
C LEU A 80 0.24 -2.63 -25.88
N VAL A 81 0.09 -1.30 -25.88
CA VAL A 81 -0.47 -0.57 -27.03
C VAL A 81 0.44 -0.68 -28.25
N GLU A 82 1.76 -0.56 -28.08
CA GLU A 82 2.73 -0.72 -29.18
C GLU A 82 2.69 -2.14 -29.78
N LYS A 83 2.42 -3.15 -28.97
CA LYS A 83 2.24 -4.55 -29.41
C LYS A 83 0.89 -4.83 -30.09
N GLY A 84 0.04 -3.82 -30.22
CA GLY A 84 -1.28 -3.95 -30.84
C GLY A 84 -2.34 -4.56 -29.92
N GLU A 85 -2.11 -4.62 -28.60
CA GLU A 85 -3.16 -4.98 -27.65
C GLU A 85 -4.16 -3.84 -27.48
N ASP A 86 -5.36 -4.19 -26.99
CA ASP A 86 -6.44 -3.23 -26.80
C ASP A 86 -6.04 -2.12 -25.80
N PRO A 87 -6.06 -0.84 -26.21
CA PRO A 87 -5.72 0.28 -25.33
C PRO A 87 -6.65 0.38 -24.10
N ALA A 88 -7.84 -0.23 -24.13
CA ALA A 88 -8.71 -0.32 -22.96
C ALA A 88 -8.08 -1.13 -21.81
N VAL A 89 -7.36 -2.21 -22.12
CA VAL A 89 -6.70 -3.07 -21.13
C VAL A 89 -5.54 -2.33 -20.47
N ALA A 90 -4.71 -1.68 -21.27
CA ALA A 90 -3.60 -0.84 -20.81
C ALA A 90 -4.10 0.27 -19.86
N ARG A 91 -5.21 0.92 -20.22
CA ARG A 91 -5.84 1.97 -19.41
C ARG A 91 -6.42 1.42 -18.11
N ALA A 92 -7.03 0.24 -18.14
CA ALA A 92 -7.58 -0.41 -16.95
C ALA A 92 -6.49 -0.74 -15.92
N ILE A 93 -5.33 -1.25 -16.36
CA ILE A 93 -4.20 -1.55 -15.47
C ILE A 93 -3.70 -0.28 -14.77
N ASN A 94 -3.47 0.79 -15.53
CA ASN A 94 -2.99 2.05 -14.97
C ASN A 94 -4.02 2.68 -14.02
N THR A 95 -5.32 2.60 -14.35
CA THR A 95 -6.41 3.10 -13.50
C THR A 95 -6.46 2.34 -12.18
N ARG A 96 -6.38 1.01 -12.22
CA ARG A 96 -6.36 0.17 -11.01
C ARG A 96 -5.16 0.48 -10.13
N PHE A 97 -3.98 0.65 -10.73
CA PHE A 97 -2.78 1.04 -9.99
C PHE A 97 -2.93 2.41 -9.31
N ARG A 98 -3.39 3.44 -10.04
CA ARG A 98 -3.58 4.78 -9.46
C ARG A 98 -4.60 4.80 -8.32
N ILE A 99 -5.69 4.03 -8.46
CA ILE A 99 -6.68 3.89 -7.39
C ILE A 99 -6.04 3.20 -6.18
N ALA A 100 -5.36 2.07 -6.39
CA ALA A 100 -4.71 1.34 -5.30
C ALA A 100 -3.65 2.20 -4.59
N ALA A 101 -2.79 2.88 -5.33
CA ALA A 101 -1.77 3.78 -4.77
C ALA A 101 -2.40 4.95 -4.00
N GLY A 102 -3.48 5.52 -4.53
CA GLY A 102 -4.24 6.58 -3.86
C GLY A 102 -4.85 6.10 -2.54
N VAL A 103 -5.44 4.91 -2.50
CA VAL A 103 -6.01 4.31 -1.28
C VAL A 103 -4.92 4.02 -0.26
N THR A 104 -3.80 3.43 -0.67
CA THR A 104 -2.64 3.19 0.20
C THR A 104 -2.14 4.48 0.86
N ILE A 105 -1.97 5.56 0.09
CA ILE A 105 -1.53 6.85 0.63
C ILE A 105 -2.60 7.43 1.55
N ALA A 106 -3.86 7.46 1.13
CA ALA A 106 -4.95 8.02 1.92
C ALA A 106 -5.11 7.31 3.27
N PHE A 107 -5.07 5.97 3.29
CA PHE A 107 -5.22 5.18 4.51
C PHE A 107 -3.96 5.25 5.38
N GLY A 108 -2.77 5.24 4.78
CA GLY A 108 -1.51 5.42 5.48
C GLY A 108 -1.37 6.82 6.12
N VAL A 109 -1.98 7.84 5.54
CA VAL A 109 -2.06 9.18 6.16
C VAL A 109 -3.16 9.24 7.20
N ALA A 110 -4.35 8.70 6.91
CA ALA A 110 -5.48 8.69 7.84
C ALA A 110 -5.16 8.00 9.17
N ILE A 111 -4.34 6.94 9.15
CA ILE A 111 -3.95 6.23 10.38
C ILE A 111 -3.13 7.13 11.33
N MET A 112 -2.41 8.14 10.84
CA MET A 112 -1.70 9.10 11.69
C MET A 112 -2.63 10.04 12.46
N PHE A 113 -3.89 10.12 12.05
CA PHE A 113 -4.92 10.95 12.70
C PHE A 113 -5.84 10.14 13.62
N VAL A 114 -5.77 8.81 13.57
CA VAL A 114 -6.45 7.93 14.52
C VAL A 114 -5.55 7.80 15.75
N ARG A 115 -5.87 8.59 16.78
CA ARG A 115 -5.19 8.66 18.07
C ARG A 115 -6.21 8.46 19.17
#